data_AF-A0A1C5N3I9-F1
#
_entry.id   AF-A0A1C5N3I9-F1
#
_cell.length_a   1.000
_cell.length_b   1.000
_cell.length_c   1.000
_cell.angle_alpha   90.00
_cell.angle_beta   90.00
_cell.angle_gamma   90.00
#
_symmetry.space_group_name_H-M   'P 1'
#
loop_
_entity.id
_entity.type
_entity.pdbx_description
1 polymer ?
#
loop_
_entity_poly.entity_id
_entity_poly.type
_entity_poly.pdbx_seq_one_letter_code
_entity_poly.pdbx_strand_id
1 'polypeptide(L)'
;MSGFFCNSPRLQLLERQMRQPPGYRPRGQGWMFDMEEWKSRGNYSEIVDCVISRMQMEHLKKRIQEVFGNAEKELIFYDSRHRNDFSSLLLGRRKKNLCGLPNYAAAVFLLSADENLWEKVSKQVLDTGIYFDRIRLGSVTLEQYILFHAARDVYLGTKHIRLSELTDRELIPDEILRLIVNAFVMERYGVDIVEREVWNED
;
A
#
# COMPACT_ATOMS: atom_id res chain seq x y z
N MET A 1 8.43 -15.61 -26.07
CA MET A 1 9.82 -15.82 -25.61
C MET A 1 10.24 -14.57 -24.87
N SER A 2 10.57 -14.68 -23.57
CA SER A 2 11.10 -13.58 -22.79
C SER A 2 12.45 -13.16 -23.38
N GLY A 3 12.61 -11.91 -23.79
CA GLY A 3 13.81 -11.40 -24.48
C GLY A 3 15.06 -11.28 -23.59
N PHE A 4 15.26 -12.22 -22.66
CA PHE A 4 16.39 -12.31 -21.73
C PHE A 4 17.24 -13.53 -22.06
N PHE A 5 18.55 -13.38 -21.96
CA PHE A 5 19.56 -14.42 -22.16
C PHE A 5 19.60 -15.39 -20.98
N CYS A 6 19.40 -14.90 -19.76
CA CYS A 6 19.43 -15.73 -18.56
C CYS A 6 18.07 -16.38 -18.26
N ASN A 7 18.08 -17.61 -17.75
CA ASN A 7 16.86 -18.37 -17.41
C ASN A 7 16.48 -18.32 -15.92
N SER A 8 17.39 -17.85 -15.06
CA SER A 8 17.13 -17.69 -13.62
C SER A 8 16.62 -16.28 -13.32
N PRO A 9 15.58 -16.11 -12.48
CA PRO A 9 15.05 -14.78 -12.10
C PRO A 9 16.13 -13.82 -11.58
N ARG A 10 17.07 -14.32 -10.77
CA ARG A 10 18.17 -13.53 -10.19
C ARG A 10 19.18 -13.07 -11.25
N LEU A 11 19.43 -13.88 -12.28
CA LEU A 11 20.34 -13.54 -13.37
C LEU A 11 19.67 -12.64 -14.41
N GLN A 12 18.37 -12.79 -14.64
CA GLN A 12 17.59 -11.88 -15.47
C GLN A 12 17.56 -10.46 -14.89
N LEU A 13 17.53 -10.33 -13.55
CA LEU A 13 17.67 -9.04 -12.87
C LEU A 13 19.01 -8.37 -13.19
N LEU A 14 20.11 -9.13 -13.07
CA LEU A 14 21.44 -8.65 -13.41
C LEU A 14 21.52 -8.25 -14.90
N GLU A 15 20.93 -9.05 -15.79
CA GLU A 15 20.87 -8.74 -17.21
C GLU A 15 20.09 -7.45 -17.52
N ARG A 16 18.95 -7.21 -16.85
CA ARG A 16 18.19 -5.95 -16.96
C ARG A 16 19.02 -4.75 -16.50
N GLN A 17 19.77 -4.90 -15.40
CA GLN A 17 20.68 -3.86 -14.90
C GLN A 17 21.84 -3.59 -15.86
N MET A 18 22.43 -4.65 -16.43
CA MET A 18 23.51 -4.53 -17.41
C MET A 18 23.05 -3.92 -18.76
N ARG A 19 21.76 -4.00 -19.09
CA ARG A 19 21.18 -3.33 -20.27
C ARG A 19 20.97 -1.83 -20.08
N GLN A 20 21.05 -1.31 -18.85
CA GLN A 20 20.96 0.14 -18.63
C GLN A 20 22.25 0.83 -19.09
N PRO A 21 22.17 1.99 -19.75
CA PRO A 21 23.37 2.75 -20.09
C PRO A 21 24.18 3.09 -18.83
N PRO A 22 25.52 2.94 -18.85
CA PRO A 22 26.36 3.35 -17.73
C PRO A 22 26.08 4.79 -17.30
N GLY A 23 25.74 4.99 -16.02
CA GLY A 23 25.41 6.31 -15.47
C GLY A 23 23.95 6.76 -15.65
N TYR A 24 23.06 5.87 -16.07
CA TYR A 24 21.63 6.17 -16.15
C TYR A 24 21.06 6.59 -14.79
N ARG A 25 20.51 7.80 -14.73
CA ARG A 25 19.74 8.31 -13.60
C ARG A 25 18.32 8.62 -14.09
N PRO A 26 17.28 7.98 -13.52
CA PRO A 26 15.90 8.27 -13.92
C PRO A 26 15.57 9.76 -13.66
N ARG A 27 14.82 10.38 -14.58
CA ARG A 27 14.39 11.77 -14.42
C ARG A 27 13.25 11.83 -13.40
N GLY A 28 13.51 12.43 -12.23
CA GLY A 28 12.56 12.59 -11.12
C GLY A 28 13.00 11.85 -9.85
N GLN A 29 12.44 12.18 -8.68
CA GLN A 29 12.61 11.41 -7.43
C GLN A 29 11.80 10.10 -7.43
N GLY A 30 11.65 9.47 -8.60
CA GLY A 30 10.93 8.22 -8.78
C GLY A 30 11.91 7.06 -8.79
N TRP A 31 11.71 6.11 -7.89
CA TRP A 31 12.42 4.84 -7.93
C TRP A 31 11.75 3.97 -9.00
N MET A 32 12.49 3.62 -10.06
CA MET A 32 12.02 2.60 -11.02
C MET A 32 12.15 1.24 -10.35
N PHE A 33 11.04 0.73 -9.81
CA PHE A 33 10.94 -0.66 -9.39
C PHE A 33 10.42 -1.50 -10.55
N ASP A 34 11.07 -2.63 -10.78
CA ASP A 34 10.59 -3.62 -11.71
C ASP A 34 9.47 -4.42 -11.03
N MET A 35 8.25 -4.34 -11.58
CA MET A 35 7.08 -5.01 -11.04
C MET A 35 7.24 -6.55 -11.02
N GLU A 36 8.20 -7.11 -11.77
CA GLU A 36 8.52 -8.54 -11.70
C GLU A 36 9.54 -8.89 -10.61
N GLU A 37 10.35 -7.93 -10.16
CA GLU A 37 11.39 -8.16 -9.15
C GLU A 37 10.78 -8.57 -7.81
N TRP A 38 9.67 -7.93 -7.40
CA TRP A 38 9.03 -8.25 -6.12
C TRP A 38 8.27 -9.57 -6.15
N LYS A 39 7.72 -9.99 -7.32
CA LYS A 39 7.03 -11.28 -7.43
C LYS A 39 7.94 -12.45 -7.03
N SER A 40 9.25 -12.27 -7.17
CA SER A 40 10.31 -13.22 -6.86
C SER A 40 10.96 -13.09 -5.47
N ARG A 41 10.60 -12.05 -4.68
CA ARG A 41 11.29 -11.66 -3.42
C ARG A 41 10.67 -12.19 -2.12
N GLY A 42 9.92 -13.29 -2.14
CA GLY A 42 9.46 -13.96 -0.92
C GLY A 42 8.15 -13.43 -0.30
N ASN A 43 7.95 -13.72 0.99
CA ASN A 43 6.72 -13.46 1.76
C ASN A 43 6.46 -11.94 2.00
N TYR A 44 5.23 -11.56 2.36
CA TYR A 44 4.84 -10.16 2.59
C TYR A 44 5.75 -9.43 3.61
N SER A 45 6.20 -10.13 4.65
CA SER A 45 7.12 -9.60 5.67
C SER A 45 8.46 -9.12 5.09
N GLU A 46 9.05 -9.85 4.13
CA GLU A 46 10.32 -9.47 3.50
C GLU A 46 10.18 -8.19 2.66
N ILE A 47 8.99 -7.96 2.09
CA ILE A 47 8.67 -6.76 1.33
C ILE A 47 8.61 -5.55 2.28
N VAL A 48 7.90 -5.71 3.39
CA VAL A 48 7.81 -4.69 4.44
C VAL A 48 9.21 -4.39 4.99
N ASP A 49 10.01 -5.40 5.31
CA ASP A 49 11.40 -5.23 5.79
C ASP A 49 12.28 -4.50 4.77
N CYS A 50 12.12 -4.78 3.48
CA CYS A 50 12.83 -4.07 2.43
C CYS A 50 12.45 -2.57 2.39
N VAL A 51 11.16 -2.25 2.50
CA VAL A 51 10.69 -0.86 2.57
C VAL A 51 11.26 -0.16 3.80
N ILE A 52 11.15 -0.81 4.97
CA ILE A 52 11.67 -0.32 6.26
C ILE A 52 13.18 -0.07 6.20
N SER A 53 13.95 -1.00 5.63
CA SER A 53 15.41 -0.91 5.55
C SER A 53 15.92 0.31 4.79
N ARG A 54 15.11 0.82 3.85
CA ARG A 54 15.42 1.96 2.98
C ARG A 54 14.94 3.29 3.54
N MET A 55 14.18 3.28 4.63
CA MET A 55 13.73 4.50 5.32
C MET A 55 14.90 5.19 6.00
N GLN A 56 15.04 6.50 5.78
CA GLN A 56 16.08 7.34 6.40
C GLN A 56 15.69 7.80 7.81
N MET A 57 14.45 7.57 8.23
CA MET A 57 13.89 8.04 9.50
C MET A 57 13.96 6.93 10.56
N GLU A 58 15.00 6.93 11.38
CA GLU A 58 15.27 5.86 12.35
C GLU A 58 14.15 5.68 13.40
N HIS A 59 13.55 6.77 13.88
CA HIS A 59 12.45 6.69 14.85
C HIS A 59 11.20 6.01 14.27
N LEU A 60 10.82 6.41 13.06
CA LEU A 60 9.67 5.82 12.36
C LEU A 60 9.95 4.37 12.00
N LYS A 61 11.16 4.08 11.54
CA LYS A 61 11.64 2.73 11.24
C LYS A 61 11.52 1.80 12.46
N LYS A 62 12.04 2.23 13.62
CA LYS A 62 11.94 1.47 14.87
C LYS A 62 10.49 1.21 15.26
N ARG A 63 9.64 2.24 15.17
CA ARG A 63 8.22 2.11 15.46
C ARG A 63 7.54 1.09 14.54
N ILE A 64 7.77 1.16 13.23
CA ILE A 64 7.19 0.22 12.27
C ILE A 64 7.67 -1.21 12.58
N GLN A 65 8.95 -1.41 12.90
CA GLN A 65 9.47 -2.73 13.29
C GLN A 65 8.75 -3.29 14.54
N GLU A 66 8.49 -2.45 15.54
CA GLU A 66 7.74 -2.86 16.73
C GLU A 66 6.28 -3.21 16.40
N VAL A 67 5.61 -2.40 15.56
CA VAL A 67 4.22 -2.63 15.15
C VAL A 67 4.07 -3.93 14.36
N PHE A 68 4.96 -4.19 13.41
CA PHE A 68 4.92 -5.40 12.59
C PHE A 68 5.49 -6.63 13.32
N GLY A 69 6.38 -6.45 14.30
CA GLY A 69 6.90 -7.54 15.13
C GLY A 69 5.91 -8.07 16.17
N ASN A 70 4.96 -7.24 16.62
CA ASN A 70 3.94 -7.59 17.62
C ASN A 70 2.60 -8.06 17.03
N ALA A 71 2.46 -8.08 15.70
CA ALA A 71 1.19 -8.37 15.04
C ALA A 71 0.93 -9.89 14.99
N GLU A 72 0.28 -10.43 16.01
CA GLU A 72 0.04 -11.88 16.14
C GLU A 72 -1.12 -12.44 15.29
N LYS A 73 -2.00 -11.61 14.66
CA LYS A 73 -3.26 -12.10 14.07
C LYS A 73 -3.60 -11.66 12.64
N GLU A 74 -3.31 -10.42 12.24
CA GLU A 74 -3.67 -9.88 10.90
C GLU A 74 -2.64 -8.80 10.55
N LEU A 75 -1.67 -9.12 9.67
CA LEU A 75 -0.61 -8.18 9.29
C LEU A 75 -1.12 -7.10 8.35
N ILE A 76 -2.04 -7.46 7.46
CA ILE A 76 -2.48 -6.60 6.36
C ILE A 76 -3.74 -5.83 6.75
N PHE A 77 -4.84 -6.51 7.08
CA PHE A 77 -6.13 -5.85 7.28
C PHE A 77 -6.34 -5.39 8.72
N TYR A 78 -7.36 -4.58 8.93
CA TYR A 78 -7.68 -4.07 10.26
C TYR A 78 -8.23 -5.20 11.13
N ASP A 79 -9.25 -5.87 10.60
CA ASP A 79 -9.86 -7.08 11.11
C ASP A 79 -10.31 -7.97 9.93
N SER A 80 -10.87 -9.14 10.25
CA SER A 80 -11.40 -10.06 9.24
C SER A 80 -12.57 -9.48 8.43
N ARG A 81 -13.30 -8.49 8.97
CA ARG A 81 -14.36 -7.80 8.23
C ARG A 81 -13.77 -6.91 7.15
N HIS A 82 -12.76 -6.11 7.48
CA HIS A 82 -12.04 -5.31 6.51
C HIS A 82 -11.45 -6.18 5.38
N ARG A 83 -10.89 -7.35 5.71
CA ARG A 83 -10.44 -8.33 4.71
C ARG A 83 -11.56 -8.76 3.77
N ASN A 84 -12.71 -9.16 4.31
CA ASN A 84 -13.86 -9.62 3.53
C ASN A 84 -14.44 -8.50 2.64
N ASP A 85 -14.58 -7.30 3.20
CA ASP A 85 -15.10 -6.13 2.49
C ASP A 85 -14.18 -5.76 1.34
N PHE A 86 -12.88 -5.66 1.59
CA PHE A 86 -11.90 -5.36 0.55
C PHE A 86 -11.85 -6.47 -0.52
N SER A 87 -11.90 -7.74 -0.12
CA SER A 87 -11.94 -8.88 -1.05
C SER A 87 -13.20 -8.86 -1.92
N SER A 88 -14.35 -8.49 -1.36
CA SER A 88 -15.60 -8.34 -2.12
C SER A 88 -15.48 -7.24 -3.19
N LEU A 89 -14.76 -6.16 -2.90
CA LEU A 89 -14.49 -5.08 -3.85
C LEU A 89 -13.57 -5.56 -4.99
N LEU A 90 -12.59 -6.42 -4.69
CA LEU A 90 -11.70 -7.03 -5.68
C LEU A 90 -12.41 -8.02 -6.62
N LEU A 91 -13.42 -8.71 -6.12
CA LEU A 91 -14.23 -9.65 -6.93
C LEU A 91 -15.39 -8.97 -7.67
N GLY A 92 -15.72 -7.73 -7.29
CA GLY A 92 -16.85 -6.98 -7.84
C GLY A 92 -16.54 -6.23 -9.14
N ARG A 93 -17.46 -5.30 -9.49
CA ARG A 93 -17.39 -4.49 -10.72
C ARG A 93 -16.11 -3.64 -10.82
N ARG A 94 -15.49 -3.33 -9.68
CA ARG A 94 -14.31 -2.46 -9.52
C ARG A 94 -12.97 -3.17 -9.74
N LYS A 95 -12.96 -4.49 -9.98
CA LYS A 95 -11.75 -5.31 -10.15
C LYS A 95 -10.71 -4.69 -11.08
N LYS A 96 -11.15 -4.21 -12.25
CA LYS A 96 -10.25 -3.66 -13.28
C LYS A 96 -9.42 -2.47 -12.76
N ASN A 97 -10.01 -1.61 -11.94
CA ASN A 97 -9.32 -0.44 -11.39
C ASN A 97 -8.47 -0.80 -10.18
N LEU A 98 -8.95 -1.70 -9.33
CA LEU A 98 -8.18 -2.15 -8.18
C LEU A 98 -6.90 -2.88 -8.62
N CYS A 99 -6.99 -3.73 -9.64
CA CYS A 99 -5.80 -4.42 -10.19
C CYS A 99 -4.97 -3.51 -11.11
N GLY A 100 -5.58 -2.53 -11.79
CA GLY A 100 -4.92 -1.69 -12.79
C GLY A 100 -4.31 -0.40 -12.25
N LEU A 101 -4.76 0.09 -11.10
CA LEU A 101 -4.35 1.36 -10.49
C LEU A 101 -3.98 1.14 -9.01
N PRO A 102 -2.69 0.91 -8.70
CA PRO A 102 -2.23 0.65 -7.34
C PRO A 102 -2.60 1.74 -6.33
N ASN A 103 -2.52 3.02 -6.73
CA ASN A 103 -2.90 4.15 -5.91
C ASN A 103 -4.41 4.18 -5.60
N TYR A 104 -5.26 3.81 -6.57
CA TYR A 104 -6.70 3.67 -6.36
C TYR A 104 -6.99 2.56 -5.36
N ALA A 105 -6.33 1.41 -5.49
CA ALA A 105 -6.55 0.29 -4.60
C ALA A 105 -6.07 0.55 -3.17
N ALA A 106 -4.90 1.13 -3.01
CA ALA A 106 -4.38 1.52 -1.71
C ALA A 106 -5.27 2.55 -1.01
N ALA A 107 -5.84 3.50 -1.76
CA ALA A 107 -6.80 4.45 -1.23
C ALA A 107 -8.12 3.78 -0.83
N VAL A 108 -8.66 2.88 -1.65
CA VAL A 108 -9.87 2.12 -1.31
C VAL A 108 -9.64 1.26 -0.07
N PHE A 109 -8.48 0.61 0.05
CA PHE A 109 -8.08 -0.18 1.21
C PHE A 109 -8.12 0.63 2.51
N LEU A 110 -7.57 1.85 2.51
CA LEU A 110 -7.65 2.72 3.69
C LEU A 110 -9.07 3.18 3.99
N LEU A 111 -9.85 3.50 2.96
CA LEU A 111 -11.24 3.96 3.12
C LEU A 111 -12.20 2.85 3.56
N SER A 112 -11.92 1.59 3.22
CA SER A 112 -12.71 0.42 3.64
C SER A 112 -12.33 -0.11 5.01
N ALA A 113 -11.29 0.44 5.67
CA ALA A 113 -10.85 -0.03 6.97
C ALA A 113 -11.84 0.27 8.11
N ASP A 114 -12.73 1.24 7.93
CA ASP A 114 -13.81 1.56 8.86
C ASP A 114 -15.15 1.65 8.12
N GLU A 115 -16.17 0.99 8.66
CA GLU A 115 -17.49 0.87 8.05
C GLU A 115 -18.20 2.24 7.94
N ASN A 116 -18.18 3.03 9.02
CA ASN A 116 -18.82 4.35 9.05
C ASN A 116 -18.13 5.33 8.08
N LEU A 117 -16.81 5.24 7.94
CA LEU A 117 -16.07 5.98 6.93
C LEU A 117 -16.47 5.53 5.53
N TRP A 118 -16.50 4.22 5.28
CA TRP A 118 -16.86 3.65 3.98
C TRP A 118 -18.25 4.08 3.52
N GLU A 119 -19.25 4.06 4.39
CA GLU A 119 -20.62 4.52 4.07
C GLU A 119 -20.65 5.97 3.57
N LYS A 120 -19.84 6.85 4.17
CA LYS A 120 -19.76 8.27 3.80
C LYS A 120 -19.06 8.48 2.45
N VAL A 121 -18.03 7.70 2.15
CA VAL A 121 -17.15 7.93 0.98
C VAL A 121 -17.52 7.08 -0.23
N SER A 122 -18.14 5.92 -0.04
CA SER A 122 -18.38 4.90 -1.07
C SER A 122 -19.11 5.42 -2.32
N LYS A 123 -19.99 6.41 -2.15
CA LYS A 123 -20.72 7.05 -3.26
C LYS A 123 -19.82 7.88 -4.18
N GLN A 124 -18.68 8.35 -3.68
CA GLN A 124 -17.69 9.14 -4.43
C GLN A 124 -16.51 8.28 -4.93
N VAL A 125 -16.50 6.99 -4.60
CA VAL A 125 -15.56 5.99 -5.10
C VAL A 125 -16.17 5.34 -6.35
N LEU A 126 -15.81 5.82 -7.52
CA LEU A 126 -16.37 5.37 -8.80
C LEU A 126 -15.35 4.58 -9.62
N ASP A 127 -15.83 3.88 -10.65
CA ASP A 127 -14.96 3.17 -11.60
C ASP A 127 -14.04 4.10 -12.40
N THR A 128 -14.30 5.40 -12.41
CA THR A 128 -13.43 6.40 -13.05
C THR A 128 -12.38 6.97 -12.11
N GLY A 129 -12.47 6.72 -10.80
CA GLY A 129 -11.61 7.32 -9.78
C GLY A 129 -12.35 7.74 -8.50
N ILE A 130 -11.60 8.33 -7.57
CA ILE A 130 -12.10 8.79 -6.27
C ILE A 130 -12.17 10.30 -6.23
N TYR A 131 -13.36 10.86 -5.97
CA TYR A 131 -13.58 12.31 -5.96
C TYR A 131 -13.54 12.88 -4.54
N PHE A 132 -12.33 13.01 -3.97
CA PHE A 132 -12.12 13.48 -2.60
C PHE A 132 -12.73 14.88 -2.32
N ASP A 133 -12.68 15.80 -3.29
CA ASP A 133 -13.20 17.17 -3.12
C ASP A 133 -14.73 17.23 -2.97
N ARG A 134 -15.44 16.13 -3.32
CA ARG A 134 -16.89 16.02 -3.18
C ARG A 134 -17.31 15.39 -1.85
N ILE A 135 -16.36 14.90 -1.05
CA ILE A 135 -16.64 14.22 0.20
C ILE A 135 -16.67 15.25 1.33
N ARG A 136 -17.72 15.19 2.14
CA ARG A 136 -17.84 15.96 3.38
C ARG A 136 -17.88 14.98 4.55
N LEU A 137 -16.77 14.86 5.28
CA LEU A 137 -16.63 13.91 6.40
C LEU A 137 -17.61 14.18 7.55
N GLY A 138 -17.92 15.46 7.81
CA GLY A 138 -18.77 15.85 8.93
C GLY A 138 -18.11 15.51 10.27
N SER A 139 -18.91 15.06 11.25
CA SER A 139 -18.40 14.52 12.52
C SER A 139 -17.80 13.14 12.31
N VAL A 140 -16.48 13.03 12.45
CA VAL A 140 -15.70 11.79 12.34
C VAL A 140 -14.78 11.64 13.54
N THR A 141 -14.38 10.41 13.84
CA THR A 141 -13.34 10.12 14.83
C THR A 141 -11.96 10.54 14.30
N LEU A 142 -10.98 10.64 15.20
CA LEU A 142 -9.61 10.93 14.83
C LEU A 142 -9.06 9.88 13.85
N GLU A 143 -9.31 8.60 14.10
CA GLU A 143 -8.88 7.49 13.23
C GLU A 143 -9.48 7.58 11.82
N GLN A 144 -10.78 7.85 11.72
CA GLN A 144 -11.46 8.05 10.43
C GLN A 144 -10.88 9.24 9.66
N TYR A 145 -10.56 10.33 10.37
CA TYR A 145 -9.92 11.50 9.77
C TYR A 145 -8.52 11.14 9.23
N ILE A 146 -7.71 10.42 10.00
CA ILE A 146 -6.38 9.97 9.59
C ILE A 146 -6.47 9.05 8.37
N LEU A 147 -7.34 8.04 8.40
CA LEU A 147 -7.55 7.10 7.29
C LEU A 147 -7.97 7.83 6.00
N PHE A 148 -8.90 8.78 6.10
CA PHE A 148 -9.34 9.57 4.96
C PHE A 148 -8.20 10.40 4.34
N HIS A 149 -7.44 11.12 5.17
CA HIS A 149 -6.35 11.94 4.68
C HIS A 149 -5.16 11.12 4.18
N ALA A 150 -4.90 9.95 4.79
CA ALA A 150 -3.93 8.97 4.28
C ALA A 150 -4.35 8.45 2.90
N ALA A 151 -5.62 8.07 2.73
CA ALA A 151 -6.15 7.61 1.45
C ALA A 151 -6.03 8.69 0.37
N ARG A 152 -6.32 9.94 0.72
CA ARG A 152 -6.18 11.09 -0.18
C ARG A 152 -4.73 11.29 -0.62
N ASP A 153 -3.79 11.21 0.33
CA ASP A 153 -2.36 11.36 0.05
C ASP A 153 -1.82 10.25 -0.85
N VAL A 154 -2.20 9.01 -0.56
CA VAL A 154 -1.81 7.86 -1.39
C VAL A 154 -2.40 7.96 -2.80
N TYR A 155 -3.65 8.43 -2.94
CA TYR A 155 -4.31 8.55 -4.24
C TYR A 155 -3.75 9.68 -5.11
N LEU A 156 -3.63 10.88 -4.52
CA LEU A 156 -3.28 12.12 -5.23
C LEU A 156 -1.78 12.45 -5.18
N GLY A 157 -0.99 11.73 -4.37
CA GLY A 157 0.41 12.05 -4.11
C GLY A 157 0.60 13.34 -3.31
N THR A 158 -0.39 13.71 -2.49
CA THR A 158 -0.33 14.92 -1.65
C THR A 158 0.40 14.66 -0.33
N LYS A 159 0.61 15.72 0.47
CA LYS A 159 1.34 15.67 1.76
C LYS A 159 0.47 16.21 2.91
N HIS A 160 -0.72 15.68 3.10
CA HIS A 160 -1.59 16.04 4.22
C HIS A 160 -1.10 15.42 5.54
N ILE A 161 -0.59 14.18 5.51
CA ILE A 161 0.06 13.55 6.65
C ILE A 161 1.55 13.85 6.61
N ARG A 162 2.04 14.52 7.65
CA ARG A 162 3.45 14.83 7.84
C ARG A 162 4.18 13.62 8.40
N LEU A 163 5.44 13.46 8.02
CA LEU A 163 6.31 12.40 8.57
C LEU A 163 6.45 12.47 10.10
N SER A 164 6.37 13.67 10.68
CA SER A 164 6.39 13.87 12.14
C SER A 164 5.15 13.32 12.84
N GLU A 165 4.00 13.31 12.17
CA GLU A 165 2.75 12.77 12.70
C GLU A 165 2.80 11.24 12.75
N LEU A 166 3.45 10.60 11.77
CA LEU A 166 3.68 9.15 11.76
C LEU A 166 4.58 8.64 12.90
N THR A 167 5.41 9.51 13.49
CA THR A 167 6.23 9.15 14.65
C THR A 167 5.51 9.28 15.99
N ASP A 168 4.37 9.99 16.02
CA ASP A 168 3.60 10.26 17.23
C ASP A 168 2.57 9.15 17.48
N ARG A 169 2.65 8.50 18.65
CA ARG A 169 1.74 7.41 19.05
C ARG A 169 0.42 7.90 19.61
N GLU A 170 0.38 9.12 20.15
CA GLU A 170 -0.86 9.70 20.65
C GLU A 170 -1.74 10.16 19.49
N LEU A 171 -1.11 10.64 18.41
CA LEU A 171 -1.83 11.09 17.22
C LEU A 171 -2.25 9.93 16.32
N ILE A 172 -1.33 9.01 16.02
CA ILE A 172 -1.59 7.89 15.11
C ILE A 172 -1.43 6.61 15.92
N PRO A 173 -2.49 5.81 16.14
CA PRO A 173 -2.36 4.50 16.80
C PRO A 173 -1.53 3.52 15.96
N ASP A 174 -0.96 2.50 16.61
CA ASP A 174 -0.10 1.51 15.95
C ASP A 174 -0.87 0.69 14.89
N GLU A 175 -2.17 0.44 15.12
CA GLU A 175 -3.08 -0.23 14.18
C GLU A 175 -3.29 0.60 12.91
N ILE A 176 -3.45 1.92 13.05
CA ILE A 176 -3.63 2.83 11.91
C ILE A 176 -2.31 3.00 11.16
N LEU A 177 -1.18 3.09 11.87
CA LEU A 177 0.13 3.13 11.23
C LEU A 177 0.37 1.89 10.38
N ARG A 178 0.00 0.71 10.87
CA ARG A 178 0.09 -0.56 10.12
C ARG A 178 -0.69 -0.49 8.81
N LEU A 179 -1.94 -0.02 8.85
CA LEU A 179 -2.75 0.16 7.64
C LEU A 179 -2.13 1.15 6.66
N ILE A 180 -1.61 2.28 7.15
CA ILE A 180 -0.96 3.30 6.31
C ILE A 180 0.27 2.70 5.60
N VAL A 181 1.12 1.97 6.32
CA VAL A 181 2.30 1.31 5.73
C VAL A 181 1.88 0.29 4.68
N ASN A 182 0.88 -0.55 4.97
CA ASN A 182 0.36 -1.53 4.03
C ASN A 182 -0.22 -0.86 2.77
N ALA A 183 -0.91 0.27 2.91
CA ALA A 183 -1.39 1.05 1.77
C ALA A 183 -0.24 1.60 0.91
N PHE A 184 0.85 2.09 1.51
CA PHE A 184 2.02 2.50 0.74
C PHE A 184 2.69 1.33 0.02
N VAL A 185 2.75 0.16 0.65
CA VAL A 185 3.24 -1.07 0.01
C VAL A 185 2.35 -1.42 -1.19
N MET A 186 1.02 -1.37 -1.03
CA MET A 186 0.07 -1.59 -2.13
C MET A 186 0.19 -0.56 -3.26
N GLU A 187 0.35 0.73 -2.94
CA GLU A 187 0.55 1.78 -3.95
C GLU A 187 1.81 1.55 -4.77
N ARG A 188 2.87 1.06 -4.12
CA ARG A 188 4.18 0.86 -4.74
C ARG A 188 4.29 -0.42 -5.55
N TYR A 189 3.68 -1.51 -5.09
CA TYR A 189 3.90 -2.85 -5.68
C TYR A 189 2.62 -3.49 -6.24
N GLY A 190 1.45 -2.89 -6.05
CA GLY A 190 0.16 -3.36 -6.57
C GLY A 190 -0.70 -4.09 -5.54
N VAL A 191 -1.85 -4.60 -5.95
CA VAL A 191 -2.76 -5.33 -5.05
C VAL A 191 -2.41 -6.81 -4.95
N ASP A 192 -1.81 -7.37 -5.99
CA ASP A 192 -1.38 -8.78 -6.09
C ASP A 192 -0.52 -9.25 -4.90
N ILE A 193 0.16 -8.33 -4.20
CA ILE A 193 0.97 -8.60 -3.00
C ILE A 193 0.08 -9.03 -1.83
N VAL A 194 -1.11 -8.44 -1.75
CA VAL A 194 -2.12 -8.71 -0.73
C VAL A 194 -2.98 -9.90 -1.13
N GLU A 195 -3.22 -10.11 -2.43
CA GLU A 195 -3.96 -11.27 -2.92
C GLU A 195 -3.35 -12.60 -2.45
N ARG A 196 -2.01 -12.74 -2.42
CA ARG A 196 -1.38 -13.99 -1.94
C ARG A 196 -1.76 -14.35 -0.52
N GLU A 197 -1.85 -13.38 0.38
CA GLU A 197 -2.24 -13.64 1.79
C GLU A 197 -3.75 -13.86 1.94
N VAL A 198 -4.57 -13.26 1.06
CA VAL A 198 -6.02 -13.48 1.04
C VAL A 198 -6.39 -14.91 0.64
N TRP A 199 -5.59 -15.54 -0.24
CA TRP A 199 -5.82 -16.89 -0.79
C TRP A 199 -4.96 -18.00 -0.18
N ASN A 200 -4.09 -17.73 0.79
CA ASN A 200 -3.22 -18.74 1.44
C ASN A 200 -3.84 -19.41 2.69
N GLU A 201 -5.14 -19.26 2.92
CA GLU A 201 -5.89 -20.03 3.93
C GLU A 201 -6.83 -21.03 3.24
N ASP A 202 -6.26 -22.10 2.69
CA ASP A 202 -6.95 -23.37 2.41
C ASP A 202 -6.28 -24.50 3.22
#